data_AF-A0A7V0SCV3-F1
#
_entry.id   AF-A0A7V0SCV3-F1
#
_cell.length_a   1.000
_cell.length_b   1.000
_cell.length_c   1.000
_cell.angle_alpha   90.00
_cell.angle_beta   90.00
_cell.angle_gamma   90.00
#
_symmetry.space_group_name_H-M   'P 1'
#
loop_
_entity.id
_entity.type
_entity.pdbx_description
1 polymer ?
#
loop_
_entity_poly.entity_id
_entity_poly.type
_entity_poly.pdbx_seq_one_letter_code
_entity_poly.pdbx_strand_id
1 'polypeptide(L)'
;MEVDVNGDIEKAFKNLKKKMAFEGIFKELKRRRYYEKPSEEKKRKKEEAERRRIKKIRRFAAQSRGRKFSNVRVVARESSDNVKS
;
A
#
# COMPACT_ATOMS: atom_id res chain seq x y z
N MET A 1 -17.45 11.17 -8.34
CA MET A 1 -16.74 10.01 -8.90
C MET A 1 -17.13 9.89 -10.37
N GLU A 2 -16.28 10.38 -11.26
CA GLU A 2 -16.60 10.45 -12.69
C GLU A 2 -15.67 9.56 -13.50
N VAL A 3 -16.25 8.90 -14.50
CA VAL A 3 -15.53 8.10 -15.48
C VAL A 3 -15.99 8.55 -16.86
N ASP A 4 -15.04 9.08 -17.62
CA ASP A 4 -15.25 9.47 -19.00
C ASP A 4 -15.43 8.24 -19.90
N VAL A 5 -16.38 8.30 -20.82
CA VAL A 5 -16.79 7.18 -21.67
C VAL A 5 -16.33 7.45 -23.11
N ASN A 6 -15.10 7.07 -23.41
CA ASN A 6 -14.56 7.13 -24.76
C ASN A 6 -14.92 5.85 -25.52
N GLY A 7 -16.11 5.84 -26.14
CA GLY A 7 -16.59 4.80 -27.07
C GLY A 7 -17.01 3.47 -26.42
N ASP A 8 -16.19 2.90 -25.54
CA ASP A 8 -16.44 1.60 -24.91
C ASP A 8 -17.08 1.75 -23.52
N ILE A 9 -18.40 1.61 -23.47
CA ILE A 9 -19.22 1.68 -22.26
C ILE A 9 -18.81 0.61 -21.23
N GLU A 10 -18.50 -0.61 -21.66
CA GLU A 10 -18.09 -1.70 -20.76
C GLU A 10 -16.79 -1.37 -20.02
N LYS A 11 -15.85 -0.73 -20.72
CA LYS A 11 -14.56 -0.31 -20.17
C LYS A 11 -14.75 0.79 -19.13
N ALA A 12 -15.62 1.76 -19.41
CA ALA A 12 -15.98 2.79 -18.46
C ALA A 12 -16.60 2.19 -17.19
N PHE A 13 -17.52 1.23 -17.32
CA PHE A 13 -18.15 0.57 -16.19
C PHE A 13 -17.15 -0.24 -15.34
N LYS A 14 -16.21 -0.93 -16.00
CA LYS A 14 -15.12 -1.65 -15.32
C LYS A 14 -14.21 -0.69 -14.56
N ASN A 15 -13.89 0.46 -15.14
CA ASN A 15 -13.07 1.49 -14.50
C ASN A 15 -13.77 2.12 -13.31
N LEU A 16 -15.09 2.37 -13.42
CA LEU A 16 -15.90 2.88 -12.31
C LEU A 16 -15.88 1.90 -11.13
N LYS A 17 -16.16 0.61 -11.38
CA LYS A 17 -16.09 -0.44 -10.35
C LYS A 17 -14.72 -0.52 -9.67
N LYS A 18 -13.64 -0.41 -10.45
CA LYS A 18 -12.26 -0.39 -9.90
C LYS A 18 -12.01 0.84 -9.03
N LYS A 19 -12.40 2.02 -9.48
CA LYS A 19 -12.30 3.25 -8.68
C LYS A 19 -13.11 3.11 -7.38
N MET A 20 -14.32 2.54 -7.43
CA MET A 20 -15.19 2.35 -6.24
C MET A 20 -14.59 1.38 -5.24
N ALA A 21 -13.94 0.32 -5.74
CA ALA A 21 -13.21 -0.61 -4.91
C ALA A 21 -11.97 0.05 -4.28
N PHE A 22 -11.25 0.91 -5.01
CA PHE A 22 -10.07 1.62 -4.52
C PHE A 22 -10.40 2.64 -3.43
N GLU A 23 -11.47 3.42 -3.64
CA GLU A 23 -12.00 4.35 -2.63
C GLU A 23 -12.58 3.63 -1.42
N GLY A 24 -12.81 2.31 -1.51
CA GLY A 24 -13.28 1.50 -0.40
C GLY A 24 -14.76 1.68 -0.08
N ILE A 25 -15.52 2.33 -0.98
CA ILE A 25 -16.95 2.63 -0.81
C ILE A 25 -17.73 1.35 -0.47
N PHE A 26 -17.47 0.24 -1.16
CA PHE A 26 -18.16 -1.03 -0.86
C PHE A 26 -17.86 -1.58 0.54
N LYS A 27 -16.64 -1.39 1.06
CA LYS A 27 -16.28 -1.80 2.43
C LYS A 27 -16.99 -0.92 3.45
N GLU A 28 -17.10 0.38 3.17
CA GLU A 28 -17.82 1.32 4.01
C GLU A 28 -19.32 1.09 4.01
N LEU A 29 -19.93 0.86 2.84
CA LEU A 29 -21.35 0.54 2.72
C LEU A 29 -21.69 -0.71 3.53
N LYS A 30 -20.89 -1.79 3.43
CA LYS A 30 -21.10 -2.99 4.24
C LYS A 30 -21.01 -2.72 5.74
N ARG A 31 -20.08 -1.86 6.16
CA ARG A 31 -19.90 -1.48 7.56
C ARG A 31 -21.07 -0.67 8.11
N ARG A 32 -21.62 0.24 7.31
CA ARG A 32 -22.71 1.15 7.71
C ARG A 32 -24.11 0.50 7.64
N ARG A 33 -24.23 -0.76 7.22
CA ARG A 33 -25.52 -1.47 7.14
C ARG A 33 -26.22 -1.64 8.48
N TYR A 34 -25.44 -1.73 9.56
CA TYR A 34 -25.95 -1.93 10.91
C TYR A 34 -25.20 -0.99 11.87
N TYR A 35 -25.83 -0.68 12.99
CA TYR A 35 -25.17 0.08 14.04
C TYR A 35 -24.04 -0.76 14.67
N GLU A 36 -22.82 -0.24 14.62
CA GLU A 36 -21.65 -0.78 15.32
C GLU A 36 -21.51 -0.03 16.64
N LYS A 37 -21.40 -0.75 17.78
CA LYS A 37 -21.21 -0.08 19.07
C LYS A 37 -19.88 0.68 19.07
N PRO A 38 -19.77 1.82 19.77
CA PRO A 38 -18.55 2.64 19.77
C PRO A 38 -17.32 1.89 20.33
N SER A 39 -17.50 0.94 21.25
CA SER A 39 -16.43 0.08 21.76
C SER A 39 -15.90 -0.90 20.70
N GLU A 40 -16.80 -1.49 19.92
CA GLU A 40 -16.49 -2.43 18.84
C GLU A 40 -15.79 -1.70 17.67
N GLU A 41 -16.26 -0.50 17.33
CA GLU A 41 -15.61 0.33 16.32
C GLU A 41 -14.17 0.68 16.72
N LYS A 42 -13.93 1.05 17.98
CA LYS A 42 -12.59 1.33 18.52
C LYS A 42 -11.69 0.09 18.43
N LYS A 43 -12.19 -1.08 18.82
CA LYS A 43 -11.45 -2.35 18.74
C LYS A 43 -11.07 -2.68 17.29
N ARG A 44 -12.02 -2.62 16.36
CA ARG A 44 -11.78 -2.88 14.93
C ARG A 44 -10.77 -1.90 14.34
N LYS A 45 -10.85 -0.61 14.67
CA LYS A 45 -9.89 0.40 14.18
C LYS A 45 -8.48 0.11 14.66
N LYS A 46 -8.31 -0.31 15.93
CA LYS A 46 -7.01 -0.71 16.49
C LYS A 46 -6.44 -1.93 15.75
N GLU A 47 -7.24 -2.97 15.57
CA GLU A 47 -6.83 -4.17 14.83
C GLU A 47 -6.49 -3.87 13.37
N GLU A 48 -7.27 -3.04 12.68
CA GLU A 48 -6.99 -2.69 11.28
C GLU A 48 -5.68 -1.89 11.17
N ALA A 49 -5.40 -0.98 12.12
CA ALA A 49 -4.15 -0.24 12.17
C ALA A 49 -2.95 -1.18 12.39
N GLU A 50 -3.06 -2.16 13.29
CA GLU A 50 -2.03 -3.16 13.54
C GLU A 50 -1.78 -4.04 12.32
N ARG A 51 -2.83 -4.56 11.68
CA ARG A 51 -2.70 -5.34 10.43
C ARG A 51 -2.01 -4.52 9.34
N ARG A 52 -2.33 -3.23 9.20
CA ARG A 52 -1.66 -2.31 8.25
C ARG A 52 -0.17 -2.13 8.60
N ARG A 53 0.19 -1.97 9.87
CA ARG A 53 1.58 -1.87 10.33
C ARG A 53 2.37 -3.13 9.99
N ILE A 54 1.84 -4.32 10.33
CA ILE A 54 2.49 -5.60 10.04
C ILE A 54 2.70 -5.78 8.53
N LYS A 55 1.69 -5.43 7.71
CA LYS A 55 1.81 -5.49 6.24
C LYS A 55 2.89 -4.56 5.70
N LYS A 56 3.05 -3.35 6.27
CA LYS A 56 4.10 -2.39 5.89
C LYS A 56 5.49 -2.94 6.22
N ILE A 57 5.67 -3.50 7.42
CA ILE A 57 6.94 -4.11 7.84
C ILE A 57 7.32 -5.27 6.91
N ARG A 58 6.36 -6.17 6.61
CA ARG A 58 6.60 -7.31 5.69
C ARG A 58 7.01 -6.85 4.29
N ARG A 59 6.36 -5.81 3.75
CA ARG A 59 6.74 -5.22 2.45
C ARG A 59 8.15 -4.64 2.46
N PHE A 60 8.49 -3.89 3.51
CA PHE A 60 9.83 -3.32 3.68
C PHE A 60 10.89 -4.40 3.82
N ALA A 61 10.61 -5.47 4.57
CA ALA A 61 11.50 -6.63 4.69
C ALA A 61 11.69 -7.35 3.35
N ALA A 62 10.63 -7.55 2.56
CA ALA A 62 10.74 -8.15 1.23
C ALA A 62 11.55 -7.28 0.25
N GLN A 63 11.34 -5.97 0.26
CA GLN A 63 12.09 -5.02 -0.57
C GLN A 63 13.57 -4.95 -0.17
N SER A 64 13.85 -4.91 1.14
CA SER A 64 15.23 -4.85 1.63
C SER A 64 16.00 -6.13 1.36
N ARG A 65 15.38 -7.32 1.40
CA ARG A 65 16.02 -8.60 1.02
C ARG A 65 16.57 -8.60 -0.42
N GLY A 66 15.92 -7.92 -1.37
CA GLY A 66 16.44 -7.75 -2.74
C GLY A 66 17.52 -6.66 -2.89
N ARG A 67 17.67 -5.77 -1.90
CA ARG A 67 18.58 -4.61 -1.93
C ARG A 67 19.86 -4.79 -1.11
N LYS A 68 20.00 -5.91 -0.37
CA LYS A 68 21.18 -6.18 0.47
C LYS A 68 22.46 -6.51 -0.32
N PHE A 69 22.37 -6.79 -1.62
CA PHE A 69 23.51 -7.16 -2.46
C PHE A 69 24.04 -6.05 -3.41
N SER A 70 23.37 -4.89 -3.51
CA SER A 70 23.81 -3.83 -4.44
C SER A 70 24.73 -2.78 -3.80
N ASN A 71 24.64 -2.56 -2.48
CA ASN A 71 25.31 -1.44 -1.82
C ASN A 71 26.65 -1.81 -1.14
N VAL A 72 27.09 -3.06 -1.20
CA VAL A 72 28.39 -3.48 -0.63
C VAL A 72 29.54 -3.24 -1.62
N ARG A 73 29.28 -3.17 -2.93
CA ARG A 73 30.32 -2.96 -3.96
C ARG A 73 30.79 -1.51 -4.15
N VAL A 74 30.00 -0.52 -3.74
CA VAL A 74 30.32 0.89 -4.00
C VAL A 74 31.26 1.46 -2.94
N VAL A 75 31.15 1.01 -1.69
CA VAL A 75 31.97 1.54 -0.57
C VAL A 75 33.41 0.99 -0.59
N ALA A 76 33.65 -0.16 -1.23
CA ALA A 76 34.99 -0.79 -1.28
C ALA A 76 35.91 -0.24 -2.40
N ARG A 77 35.47 0.75 -3.19
CA ARG A 77 36.28 1.32 -4.29
C ARG A 77 36.83 2.72 -4.01
N GLU A 78 36.35 3.40 -2.98
CA GLU A 78 36.75 4.79 -2.67
C GLU A 78 37.84 4.89 -1.59
N SER A 79 38.37 3.76 -1.09
CA SER A 79 39.38 3.74 -0.02
C SER A 79 40.81 3.45 -0.49
N SER A 80 41.06 3.31 -1.80
CA SER A 80 42.39 2.96 -2.34
C SER A 80 43.15 4.13 -2.97
N ASP A 81 42.52 5.29 -3.18
CA ASP A 81 43.12 6.41 -3.92
C ASP A 81 43.68 7.54 -3.01
N ASN A 82 43.78 7.34 -1.69
CA ASN A 82 44.32 8.35 -0.76
C ASN A 82 45.52 7.84 0.07
N VAL A 83 46.49 7.18 -0.56
CA VAL A 83 47.81 6.85 0.02
C VAL A 83 48.97 7.22 -0.92
N LYS A 84 48.75 8.17 -1.85
CA LYS A 84 49.83 8.79 -2.63
C LYS A 84 49.64 10.31 -2.67
N SER A 85 50.09 10.97 -1.61
CA SER A 85 50.56 12.35 -1.62
C SER A 85 51.57 12.50 -0.48
#